data_AF-A0A2S4Z1Q0-F1
#
_entry.id   AF-A0A2S4Z1Q0-F1
#
_cell.length_a   1.000
_cell.length_b   1.000
_cell.length_c   1.000
_cell.angle_alpha   90.00
_cell.angle_beta   90.00
_cell.angle_gamma   90.00
#
_symmetry.space_group_name_H-M   'P 1'
#
loop_
_entity.id
_entity.type
_entity.pdbx_description
1 polymer ?
#
loop_
_entity_poly.entity_id
_entity_poly.type
_entity_poly.pdbx_seq_one_letter_code
_entity_poly.pdbx_strand_id
1 'polypeptide(L)' 'GRMGNERVTTQNLTVHAVDAEKGLLLIKGAVPGPNGGLVLVRTAAKGA' A
#
# COMPACT_ATOMS: atom_id res chain seq x y z
N GLY A 1 16.96 21.69 1.90
CA GLY A 1 15.93 21.44 0.85
C GLY A 1 14.73 20.75 1.48
N ARG A 2 13.60 20.69 0.78
CA ARG A 2 12.37 20.04 1.27
C ARG A 2 12.32 18.60 0.71
N MET A 3 12.28 17.61 1.61
CA MET A 3 12.20 16.19 1.26
C MET A 3 10.75 15.70 1.45
N GLY A 4 10.28 14.83 0.55
CA GLY A 4 8.95 14.21 0.63
C GLY A 4 7.86 15.01 -0.07
N ASN A 5 6.60 14.78 0.30
CA ASN A 5 5.43 15.30 -0.42
C ASN A 5 5.39 14.90 -1.91
N GLU A 6 5.84 13.68 -2.19
CA GLU A 6 5.88 13.11 -3.53
C GLU A 6 5.10 11.80 -3.56
N ARG A 7 4.59 11.43 -4.75
CA ARG A 7 3.87 10.18 -4.96
C ARG A 7 4.87 9.03 -5.07
N VAL A 8 4.91 8.17 -4.06
CA VAL A 8 5.77 6.98 -4.01
C VAL A 8 4.92 5.71 -4.18
N THR A 9 5.46 4.69 -4.85
CA THR A 9 4.84 3.36 -4.93
C THR A 9 5.80 2.30 -4.38
N THR A 10 5.41 1.63 -3.30
CA THR A 10 6.07 0.39 -2.86
C THR A 10 5.54 -0.78 -3.68
N GLN A 11 6.42 -1.53 -4.33
CA GLN A 11 6.03 -2.65 -5.20
C GLN A 11 6.17 -3.99 -4.47
N ASN A 12 5.52 -5.03 -5.01
CA ASN A 12 5.63 -6.43 -4.55
C ASN A 12 5.26 -6.64 -3.06
N LEU A 13 4.30 -5.87 -2.56
CA LEU A 13 3.72 -6.13 -1.24
C LEU A 13 2.77 -7.32 -1.32
N THR A 14 2.81 -8.19 -0.30
CA THR A 14 1.95 -9.36 -0.23
C THR A 14 0.64 -9.02 0.47
N VAL A 15 -0.50 -9.38 -0.14
CA VAL A 15 -1.79 -9.36 0.55
C VAL A 15 -1.83 -10.55 1.50
N HIS A 16 -1.86 -10.29 2.81
CA HIS A 16 -1.89 -11.32 3.83
C HIS A 16 -3.30 -11.88 4.05
N ALA A 17 -4.30 -10.99 4.11
CA ALA A 17 -5.70 -11.36 4.27
C ALA A 17 -6.61 -10.25 3.73
N VAL A 18 -7.85 -10.62 3.42
CA VAL A 18 -8.92 -9.69 3.04
C VAL A 18 -10.11 -9.96 3.95
N ASP A 19 -10.60 -8.93 4.62
CA ASP A 19 -11.85 -8.96 5.38
C ASP A 19 -12.87 -8.12 4.61
N ALA A 20 -13.67 -8.80 3.79
CA ALA A 20 -14.65 -8.15 2.93
C ALA A 20 -15.84 -7.58 3.73
N GLU A 21 -16.15 -8.15 4.89
CA GLU A 21 -17.25 -7.69 5.75
C GLU A 21 -16.93 -6.33 6.36
N LYS A 22 -15.68 -6.13 6.80
CA LYS A 22 -15.19 -4.85 7.33
C LYS A 22 -14.60 -3.92 6.28
N GLY A 23 -14.50 -4.37 5.03
CA GLY A 23 -13.84 -3.64 3.95
C GLY A 23 -12.35 -3.40 4.19
N LEU A 24 -11.65 -4.34 4.83
CA LEU A 24 -10.24 -4.22 5.20
C LEU A 24 -9.33 -5.10 4.33
N LEU A 25 -8.16 -4.56 4.02
CA LEU A 25 -7.09 -5.27 3.32
C LEU A 25 -5.85 -5.32 4.22
N LEU A 26 -5.40 -6.53 4.58
CA LEU A 26 -4.17 -6.70 5.36
C LEU A 26 -2.99 -6.85 4.39
N ILE A 27 -2.10 -5.86 4.38
CA ILE A 27 -0.89 -5.86 3.55
C ILE A 27 0.32 -6.14 4.43
N LYS A 28 1.15 -7.11 4.02
CA LYS A 28 2.45 -7.37 4.65
C LYS A 28 3.49 -6.41 4.08
N GLY A 29 3.97 -5.49 4.91
CA GLY A 29 5.06 -4.55 4.57
C GLY A 29 4.70 -3.10 4.86
N ALA A 30 5.50 -2.18 4.31
CA ALA A 30 5.36 -0.75 4.53
C ALA A 30 4.54 -0.08 3.42
N VAL A 31 3.40 0.50 3.79
CA VAL A 31 2.58 1.36 2.93
C VAL A 31 3.11 2.80 3.03
N PRO A 32 3.33 3.51 1.92
CA PRO A 32 3.86 4.87 1.95
C PRO A 32 2.81 5.87 2.44
N GLY A 33 3.28 6.88 3.19
CA GLY A 33 2.44 7.95 3.72
C GLY A 33 1.99 7.75 5.17
N PRO A 34 1.29 8.73 5.75
CA PRO A 34 0.78 8.65 7.12
C PRO A 34 -0.47 7.77 7.22
N ASN A 35 -0.77 7.31 8.43
CA ASN A 35 -2.02 6.62 8.74
C ASN A 35 -3.23 7.51 8.41
N GLY A 36 -4.25 6.93 7.78
CA GLY A 36 -5.44 7.67 7.31
C GLY A 36 -5.24 8.45 6.00
N GLY A 37 -4.05 8.39 5.41
CA GLY A 37 -3.78 8.94 4.09
C GLY A 37 -4.47 8.14 2.97
N LEU A 38 -4.74 8.81 1.85
CA LEU A 38 -5.26 8.16 0.65
C LEU A 38 -4.15 7.35 -0.03
N VAL A 39 -4.44 6.09 -0.33
CA VAL A 39 -3.53 5.19 -1.05
C VAL A 39 -4.22 4.54 -2.23
N LEU A 40 -3.46 4.23 -3.28
CA LEU A 40 -3.94 3.52 -4.46
C LEU A 40 -3.34 2.11 -4.47
N VAL A 41 -4.19 1.10 -4.41
CA VAL A 41 -3.79 -0.31 -4.53
C VAL A 41 -4.01 -0.76 -5.98
N ARG A 42 -3.00 -1.40 -6.58
CA ARG A 42 -3.05 -1.96 -7.94
C ARG A 42 -2.31 -3.30 -7.99
N THR A 43 -2.58 -4.09 -9.02
CA THR A 43 -1.84 -5.35 -9.27
C THR A 43 -0.35 -5.07 -9.48
N ALA A 44 0.49 -5.97 -8.96
CA ALA A 44 1.93 -5.83 -9.07
C ALA A 44 2.36 -6.00 -10.54
N ALA A 45 3.23 -5.11 -11.00
CA ALA A 45 3.80 -5.19 -12.35
C ALA A 45 4.93 -6.23 -12.46
N LYS A 46 5.49 -6.64 -11.33
CA LYS A 46 6.55 -7.65 -11.24
C LYS A 46 5.98 -8.86 -10.51
N GLY A 47 6.38 -10.05 -10.98
CA GLY A 47 6.09 -11.30 -10.28
C GLY A 47 6.72 -11.28 -8.87
N ALA A 48 6.07 -11.98 -7.95
CA ALA A 48 6.58 -12.22 -6.61
C ALA A 48 7.67 -13.29 -6.61
#